data_AF-Q16MS0-F1
#
_entry.id   AF-Q16MS0-F1
#
_cell.length_a   1.000
_cell.length_b   1.000
_cell.length_c   1.000
_cell.angle_alpha   90.00
_cell.angle_beta   90.00
_cell.angle_gamma   90.00
#
_symmetry.space_group_name_H-M   'P 1'
#
loop_
_entity.id
_entity.type
_entity.pdbx_description
1 polymer ?
#
loop_
_entity_poly.entity_id
_entity_poly.type
_entity_poly.pdbx_seq_one_letter_code
_entity_poly.pdbx_strand_id
1 'polypeptide(L)'
;MNEVVECIKCICGCNELSRDRIKEILCKKIHGFLSDEAALVMFKKFIPANSSTHTHIEIIQRAKQYLEMDIDTEELEEFAEDLEEHLEDQLKTNSDTKKALELVIFEYSKKIESSKDYENFTANLREKYKSRFRRTS
;
A
#
# COMPACT_ATOMS: atom_id res chain seq x y z
N MET A 1 20.52 -39.06 4.67
CA MET A 1 20.87 -37.64 4.47
C MET A 1 19.58 -36.87 4.60
N ASN A 2 19.37 -36.17 5.71
CA ASN A 2 18.18 -35.34 5.88
C ASN A 2 18.37 -34.11 4.99
N GLU A 3 17.55 -33.99 3.95
CA GLU A 3 17.41 -32.76 3.20
C GLU A 3 16.97 -31.68 4.18
N VAL A 4 17.90 -30.80 4.56
CA VAL A 4 17.56 -29.51 5.13
C VAL A 4 16.91 -28.75 3.98
N VAL A 5 15.59 -28.90 3.84
CA VAL A 5 14.79 -28.00 3.02
C VAL A 5 14.88 -26.67 3.73
N GLU A 6 15.92 -25.88 3.41
CA GLU A 6 16.00 -24.48 3.77
C GLU A 6 14.76 -23.83 3.17
N CYS A 7 13.69 -23.75 3.97
CA CYS A 7 12.50 -23.00 3.61
C CYS A 7 12.96 -21.56 3.43
N ILE A 8 13.22 -21.15 2.18
CA ILE A 8 13.39 -19.75 1.82
C ILE A 8 12.15 -19.03 2.38
N LYS A 9 12.32 -18.38 3.54
CA LYS A 9 11.24 -17.66 4.21
C LYS A 9 10.70 -16.64 3.21
N CYS A 10 9.38 -16.59 2.98
CA CYS A 10 8.86 -15.54 2.08
C CYS A 10 9.23 -14.19 2.70
N ILE A 11 10.00 -13.39 1.96
CA ILE A 11 10.34 -12.02 2.33
C ILE A 11 9.05 -11.20 2.53
N CYS A 12 8.02 -11.52 1.75
CA CYS A 12 6.71 -10.91 1.80
C CYS A 12 5.84 -11.26 3.03
N GLY A 13 6.17 -12.30 3.80
CA GLY A 13 5.34 -12.75 4.94
C GLY A 13 4.06 -13.53 4.60
N CYS A 14 3.76 -13.82 3.32
CA CYS A 14 2.50 -14.50 2.93
C CYS A 14 2.35 -15.93 3.50
N ASN A 15 3.42 -16.52 4.04
CA ASN A 15 3.38 -17.83 4.68
C ASN A 15 2.45 -17.87 5.90
N GLU A 16 2.26 -16.71 6.56
CA GLU A 16 1.41 -16.53 7.74
C GLU A 16 -0.08 -16.43 7.40
N LEU A 17 -0.43 -16.32 6.12
CA LEU A 17 -1.82 -16.19 5.66
C LEU A 17 -2.37 -17.49 5.07
N SER A 18 -3.69 -17.68 5.21
CA SER A 18 -4.43 -18.77 4.59
C SER A 18 -4.54 -18.61 3.07
N ARG A 19 -4.87 -19.69 2.36
CA ARG A 19 -5.13 -19.67 0.92
C ARG A 19 -6.18 -18.61 0.55
N ASP A 20 -7.32 -18.64 1.23
CA ASP A 20 -8.43 -17.74 0.92
C ASP A 20 -8.07 -16.28 1.21
N ARG A 21 -7.28 -16.03 2.26
CA ARG A 21 -6.84 -14.68 2.59
C ARG A 21 -5.88 -14.11 1.54
N ILE A 22 -4.94 -14.91 1.04
CA ILE A 22 -4.05 -14.49 -0.06
C ILE A 22 -4.87 -14.25 -1.34
N LYS A 23 -5.85 -15.12 -1.63
CA LYS A 23 -6.74 -14.96 -2.79
C LYS A 23 -7.55 -13.68 -2.70
N GLU A 24 -8.08 -13.36 -1.52
CA GLU A 24 -8.82 -12.11 -1.27
C GLU A 24 -7.96 -10.88 -1.54
N ILE A 25 -6.73 -10.85 -1.00
CA ILE A 25 -5.78 -9.75 -1.21
C ILE A 25 -5.47 -9.56 -2.70
N LEU A 26 -5.23 -10.65 -3.42
CA LEU A 26 -4.97 -10.63 -4.87
C LEU A 26 -6.15 -10.14 -5.72
N CYS A 27 -7.37 -10.16 -5.18
CA CYS A 27 -8.58 -9.71 -5.85
C CYS A 27 -8.98 -8.27 -5.48
N LYS A 28 -8.30 -7.62 -4.53
CA LYS A 28 -8.59 -6.24 -4.15
C LYS A 28 -8.16 -5.27 -5.25
N LYS A 29 -8.98 -4.25 -5.48
CA LYS A 29 -8.56 -3.02 -6.17
C LYS A 29 -7.62 -2.23 -5.26
N ILE A 30 -6.84 -1.30 -5.82
CA ILE A 30 -5.83 -0.56 -5.06
C ILE A 30 -6.37 0.09 -3.78
N HIS A 31 -7.54 0.74 -3.81
CA HIS A 31 -8.13 1.33 -2.61
C HIS A 31 -8.44 0.29 -1.53
N GLY A 32 -9.02 -0.85 -1.91
CA GLY A 32 -9.30 -1.93 -0.97
C GLY A 32 -8.03 -2.58 -0.43
N PHE A 33 -6.99 -2.65 -1.26
CA PHE A 33 -5.66 -3.14 -0.88
C PHE A 33 -4.98 -2.22 0.13
N LEU A 34 -4.97 -0.91 -0.12
CA LEU A 34 -4.36 0.12 0.75
C LEU A 34 -5.17 0.41 2.02
N SER A 35 -6.35 -0.19 2.18
CA SER A 35 -7.11 -0.21 3.43
C SER A 35 -7.00 -1.53 4.18
N ASP A 36 -6.28 -2.51 3.62
CA ASP A 36 -6.10 -3.82 4.22
C ASP A 36 -4.74 -3.89 4.92
N GLU A 37 -4.75 -3.91 6.25
CA GLU A 37 -3.54 -3.86 7.07
C GLU A 37 -2.58 -5.02 6.75
N ALA A 38 -3.10 -6.24 6.63
CA ALA A 38 -2.28 -7.40 6.31
C ALA A 38 -1.64 -7.27 4.92
N ALA A 39 -2.38 -6.76 3.94
CA ALA A 39 -1.86 -6.51 2.60
C ALA A 39 -0.75 -5.45 2.61
N LEU A 40 -0.97 -4.32 3.32
CA LEU A 40 0.01 -3.26 3.48
C LEU A 40 1.28 -3.73 4.18
N VAL A 41 1.16 -4.52 5.25
CA VAL A 41 2.33 -5.07 5.98
C VAL A 41 3.16 -5.95 5.06
N MET A 42 2.53 -6.84 4.30
CA MET A 42 3.26 -7.68 3.34
C MET A 42 3.92 -6.85 2.24
N PHE A 43 3.24 -5.80 1.77
CA PHE A 43 3.75 -4.93 0.74
C PHE A 43 4.96 -4.13 1.22
N LYS A 44 4.85 -3.47 2.38
CA LYS A 44 5.95 -2.72 3.02
C LYS A 44 7.19 -3.60 3.30
N LYS A 45 7.00 -4.90 3.61
CA LYS A 45 8.11 -5.86 3.78
C LYS A 45 8.76 -6.27 2.46
N PHE A 46 8.01 -6.24 1.36
CA PHE A 46 8.49 -6.67 0.05
C PHE A 46 9.27 -5.58 -0.69
N ILE A 47 8.85 -4.33 -0.54
CA ILE A 47 9.45 -3.20 -1.26
C ILE A 47 10.84 -2.83 -0.69
N PRO A 48 11.78 -2.35 -1.52
CA PRO A 48 13.07 -1.86 -1.04
C PRO A 48 12.90 -0.67 -0.09
N ALA A 49 13.69 -0.63 0.99
CA ALA A 49 13.61 0.43 2.01
C ALA A 49 13.83 1.85 1.46
N ASN A 50 14.53 2.00 0.33
CA ASN A 50 14.78 3.27 -0.34
C ASN A 50 13.76 3.60 -1.44
N SER A 51 12.69 2.80 -1.58
CA SER A 51 11.64 3.07 -2.55
C SER A 51 10.76 4.24 -2.12
N SER A 52 10.47 5.15 -3.06
CA SER A 52 9.49 6.23 -2.88
C SER A 52 8.06 5.71 -2.64
N THR A 53 7.78 4.44 -2.93
CA THR A 53 6.51 3.80 -2.59
C THR A 53 6.22 3.84 -1.09
N HIS A 54 7.26 3.83 -0.23
CA HIS A 54 7.07 4.02 1.22
C HIS A 54 6.45 5.38 1.54
N THR A 55 7.03 6.45 0.99
CA THR A 55 6.54 7.83 1.14
C THR A 55 5.12 7.96 0.61
N HIS A 56 4.81 7.37 -0.55
CA HIS A 56 3.44 7.37 -1.08
C HIS A 56 2.43 6.70 -0.13
N ILE A 57 2.81 5.59 0.51
CA ILE A 57 1.95 4.92 1.48
C ILE A 57 1.75 5.82 2.72
N GLU A 58 2.81 6.44 3.22
CA GLU A 58 2.75 7.35 4.38
C GLU A 58 1.84 8.55 4.11
N ILE A 59 1.95 9.18 2.94
CA ILE A 59 1.06 10.27 2.52
C ILE A 59 -0.40 9.83 2.52
N ILE A 60 -0.70 8.65 1.97
CA ILE A 60 -2.07 8.11 1.97
C ILE A 60 -2.57 7.83 3.40
N GLN A 61 -1.71 7.30 4.27
CA GLN A 61 -2.08 7.01 5.66
C GLN A 61 -2.36 8.31 6.44
N ARG A 62 -1.51 9.33 6.29
CA ARG A 62 -1.69 10.64 6.91
C ARG A 62 -2.95 11.34 6.40
N ALA A 63 -3.18 11.34 5.08
CA ALA A 63 -4.41 11.89 4.50
C ALA A 63 -5.67 11.18 5.01
N LYS A 64 -5.64 9.84 5.17
CA LYS A 64 -6.77 9.09 5.76
C LYS A 64 -7.01 9.46 7.23
N GLN A 65 -5.96 9.65 8.02
CA GLN A 65 -6.08 10.10 9.41
C GLN A 65 -6.74 11.48 9.48
N TYR A 66 -6.33 12.40 8.60
CA TYR A 66 -6.90 13.75 8.54
C TYR A 66 -8.35 13.79 8.05
N LEU A 67 -8.82 12.74 7.36
CA LEU A 67 -10.25 12.58 7.03
C LEU A 67 -11.10 12.12 8.22
N GLU A 68 -10.48 11.50 9.23
CA GLU A 68 -11.15 10.95 10.41
C GLU A 68 -11.05 11.88 11.64
N MET A 69 -10.15 12.85 11.61
CA MET A 69 -9.83 13.76 12.70
C MET A 69 -10.13 15.21 12.32
N ASP A 70 -10.56 16.01 13.29
CA ASP A 70 -10.55 17.47 13.16
C ASP A 70 -9.10 17.95 13.33
N ILE A 71 -8.46 18.27 12.22
CA ILE A 71 -7.10 18.78 12.17
C ILE A 71 -7.08 20.32 12.17
N ASP A 72 -6.10 20.91 12.81
CA ASP A 72 -5.88 22.35 12.73
C ASP A 72 -5.20 22.76 11.41
N THR A 73 -5.17 24.07 11.15
CA THR A 73 -4.65 24.60 9.89
C THR A 73 -3.13 24.47 9.76
N GLU A 74 -2.39 24.50 10.88
CA GLU A 74 -0.93 24.45 10.88
C GLU A 74 -0.44 23.04 10.49
N GLU A 75 -1.00 22.00 11.12
CA GLU A 75 -0.66 20.60 10.78
C GLU A 75 -1.07 20.21 9.34
N LEU A 76 -2.08 20.88 8.79
CA LEU A 76 -2.52 20.69 7.40
C LEU A 76 -1.58 21.39 6.41
N GLU A 77 -1.10 22.59 6.73
CA GLU A 77 -0.14 23.33 5.90
C GLU A 77 1.21 22.59 5.82
N GLU A 78 1.72 22.10 6.96
CA GLU A 78 2.94 21.28 6.98
C GLU A 78 2.78 20.02 6.12
N PHE A 79 1.63 19.34 6.21
CA PHE A 79 1.37 18.18 5.37
C PHE A 79 1.27 18.53 3.89
N ALA A 80 0.73 19.70 3.54
CA ALA A 80 0.63 20.15 2.16
C ALA A 80 2.02 20.33 1.52
N GLU A 81 3.00 20.83 2.27
CA GLU A 81 4.38 21.03 1.79
C GLU A 81 5.12 19.73 1.46
N ASP A 82 4.67 18.59 2.02
CA ASP A 82 5.20 17.25 1.68
C ASP A 82 4.64 16.71 0.34
N LEU A 83 3.67 17.40 -0.28
CA LEU A 83 2.98 16.94 -1.49
C LEU A 83 3.63 17.50 -2.76
N GLU A 84 3.19 16.99 -3.91
CA GLU A 84 3.49 17.64 -5.19
C GLU A 84 2.74 18.98 -5.29
N GLU A 85 3.37 19.97 -5.93
CA GLU A 85 2.89 21.38 -6.05
C GLU A 85 1.38 21.48 -6.37
N HIS A 86 0.89 20.72 -7.34
CA HIS A 86 -0.53 20.76 -7.72
C HIS A 86 -1.49 20.22 -6.64
N LEU A 87 -1.03 19.31 -5.77
CA LEU A 87 -1.81 18.79 -4.63
C LEU A 87 -1.66 19.68 -3.40
N GLU A 88 -0.49 20.26 -3.19
CA GLU A 88 -0.25 21.30 -2.19
C GLU A 88 -1.22 22.47 -2.41
N ASP A 89 -1.26 23.01 -3.63
CA ASP A 89 -2.15 24.10 -4.02
C ASP A 89 -3.63 23.73 -3.79
N GLN A 90 -4.03 22.51 -4.15
CA GLN A 90 -5.38 22.03 -3.91
C GLN A 90 -5.70 21.96 -2.42
N LEU A 91 -4.76 21.55 -1.58
CA LEU A 91 -5.00 21.45 -0.14
C LEU A 91 -5.06 22.82 0.54
N LYS A 92 -4.23 23.78 0.10
CA LYS A 92 -4.16 25.15 0.65
C LYS A 92 -5.28 26.06 0.16
N THR A 93 -5.78 25.88 -1.06
CA THR A 93 -6.74 26.82 -1.69
C THR A 93 -8.18 26.31 -1.73
N ASN A 94 -8.42 25.01 -1.55
CA ASN A 94 -9.75 24.44 -1.66
C ASN A 94 -10.55 24.68 -0.38
N SER A 95 -11.76 25.22 -0.53
CA SER A 95 -12.70 25.42 0.58
C SER A 95 -13.21 24.12 1.21
N ASP A 96 -13.05 22.99 0.50
CA ASP A 96 -13.45 21.66 0.90
C ASP A 96 -12.21 20.78 1.12
N THR A 97 -11.61 20.92 2.30
CA THR A 97 -10.43 20.15 2.73
C THR A 97 -10.64 18.65 2.58
N LYS A 98 -11.85 18.16 2.84
CA LYS A 98 -12.18 16.74 2.72
C LYS A 98 -12.00 16.24 1.28
N LYS A 99 -12.54 16.97 0.31
CA LYS A 99 -12.35 16.64 -1.11
C LYS A 99 -10.89 16.72 -1.54
N ALA A 100 -10.15 17.70 -1.04
CA ALA A 100 -8.72 17.82 -1.34
C ALA A 100 -7.93 16.61 -0.80
N LEU A 101 -8.20 16.17 0.44
CA LEU A 101 -7.59 14.97 1.02
C LEU A 101 -7.98 13.69 0.26
N GLU A 102 -9.24 13.56 -0.17
CA GLU A 102 -9.69 12.45 -1.01
C GLU A 102 -8.95 12.40 -2.36
N LEU A 103 -8.66 13.57 -2.95
CA LEU A 103 -7.86 13.70 -4.17
C LEU A 103 -6.40 13.28 -3.95
N VAL A 104 -5.79 13.69 -2.84
CA VAL A 104 -4.43 13.26 -2.45
C VAL A 104 -4.38 11.74 -2.36
N ILE A 105 -5.33 11.12 -1.64
CA ILE A 105 -5.39 9.66 -1.52
C ILE A 105 -5.51 9.00 -2.90
N PHE A 106 -6.34 9.55 -3.78
CA PHE A 106 -6.56 9.01 -5.11
C PHE A 106 -5.31 9.07 -6.00
N GLU A 107 -4.64 10.22 -6.08
CA GLU A 107 -3.47 10.40 -6.93
C GLU A 107 -2.28 9.56 -6.45
N TYR A 108 -2.01 9.52 -5.14
CA TYR A 108 -0.96 8.65 -4.61
C TYR A 108 -1.33 7.16 -4.71
N SER A 109 -2.62 6.79 -4.61
CA SER A 109 -3.05 5.41 -4.87
C SER A 109 -2.75 4.98 -6.31
N LYS A 110 -3.00 5.85 -7.30
CA LYS A 110 -2.64 5.58 -8.71
C LYS A 110 -1.13 5.46 -8.91
N LYS A 111 -0.34 6.29 -8.24
CA LYS A 111 1.13 6.18 -8.30
C LYS A 111 1.60 4.83 -7.77
N ILE A 112 1.02 4.33 -6.68
CA ILE A 112 1.31 2.98 -6.19
C ILE A 112 0.81 1.92 -7.16
N GLU A 113 -0.42 2.02 -7.66
CA GLU A 113 -1.00 1.02 -8.57
C GLU A 113 -0.19 0.84 -9.86
N SER A 114 0.39 1.94 -10.36
CA SER A 114 1.22 1.98 -11.56
C SER A 114 2.71 1.74 -11.29
N SER A 115 3.12 1.55 -10.03
CA SER A 115 4.53 1.37 -9.69
C SER A 115 5.02 -0.05 -9.97
N LYS A 116 6.31 -0.16 -10.33
CA LYS A 116 6.98 -1.46 -10.45
C LYS A 116 6.96 -2.26 -9.16
N ASP A 117 6.95 -1.58 -8.01
CA ASP A 117 6.89 -2.24 -6.71
C ASP A 117 5.59 -3.01 -6.54
N TYR A 118 4.46 -2.39 -6.86
CA TYR A 118 3.15 -3.03 -6.76
C TYR A 118 2.97 -4.13 -7.81
N GLU A 119 3.44 -3.90 -9.04
CA GLU A 119 3.48 -4.92 -10.09
C GLU A 119 4.30 -6.15 -9.64
N ASN A 120 5.52 -5.94 -9.17
CA ASN A 120 6.42 -7.01 -8.72
C ASN A 120 5.83 -7.74 -7.50
N PHE A 121 5.26 -7.01 -6.55
CA PHE A 121 4.62 -7.58 -5.38
C PHE A 121 3.46 -8.50 -5.76
N THR A 122 2.54 -8.01 -6.60
CA THR A 122 1.37 -8.79 -7.02
C THR A 122 1.76 -9.99 -7.87
N ALA A 123 2.76 -9.85 -8.76
CA ALA A 123 3.32 -10.96 -9.53
C ALA A 123 3.93 -12.05 -8.62
N ASN A 124 4.78 -11.65 -7.67
CA ASN A 124 5.38 -12.56 -6.70
C ASN A 124 4.32 -13.25 -5.84
N LEU A 125 3.33 -12.51 -5.32
CA LEU A 125 2.27 -13.07 -4.50
C LEU A 125 1.41 -14.08 -5.29
N ARG A 126 1.11 -13.81 -6.57
CA ARG A 126 0.42 -14.75 -7.47
C ARG A 126 1.23 -16.01 -7.72
N GLU A 127 2.54 -15.88 -7.91
CA GLU A 127 3.43 -17.03 -8.10
C GLU A 127 3.47 -17.91 -6.85
N LYS A 128 3.66 -17.30 -5.67
CA LYS A 128 3.66 -18.01 -4.39
C LYS A 128 2.32 -18.69 -4.13
N TYR A 129 1.20 -18.02 -4.40
CA TYR A 129 -0.14 -18.62 -4.30
C TYR A 129 -0.27 -19.86 -5.20
N LYS A 130 0.14 -19.77 -6.47
CA LYS A 130 0.11 -20.90 -7.40
C LYS A 130 1.02 -22.04 -6.92
N SER A 131 2.26 -21.74 -6.55
CA SER A 131 3.24 -22.74 -6.11
C SER A 131 2.76 -23.50 -4.85
N ARG A 132 2.25 -22.78 -3.86
CA ARG A 132 1.80 -23.36 -2.58
C ARG A 132 0.53 -24.20 -2.71
N PHE A 133 -0.38 -23.83 -3.61
CA PHE A 133 -1.73 -24.43 -3.65
C PHE A 133 -2.07 -25.17 -4.95
N ARG A 134 -1.18 -25.26 -5.95
CA ARG A 134 -1.42 -26.07 -7.17
C ARG A 134 -1.23 -27.58 -6.99
N ARG A 135 -0.64 -28.06 -5.88
CA ARG A 135 -0.37 -29.50 -5.66
C ARG A 135 -1.47 -30.27 -4.93
N THR A 136 -2.67 -29.70 -4.78
CA THR A 136 -3.82 -30.37 -4.16
C THR A 136 -5.00 -30.36 -5.12
N SER A 137 -4.93 -31.19 -6.14
CA SER A 137 -6.08 -31.66 -6.93
C SER A 137 -5.79 -33.08 -7.38
#